data_AF-A0A3D2R5G1-F1
#
_entry.id   AF-A0A3D2R5G1-F1
#
_cell.length_a   1.000
_cell.length_b   1.000
_cell.length_c   1.000
_cell.angle_alpha   90.00
_cell.angle_beta   90.00
_cell.angle_gamma   90.00
#
_symmetry.space_group_name_H-M   'P 1'
#
loop_
_entity.id
_entity.type
_entity.pdbx_description
1 polymer ?
#
loop_
_entity_poly.entity_id
_entity_poly.type
_entity_poly.pdbx_seq_one_letter_code
_entity_poly.pdbx_strand_id
1 'polypeptide(L)'
;MKKIQMVDLQGQYAEIKDLVTVSMQGVIDTASFINGPEVQSFQKELEAYLGVKHVIPCANGTDALQIAMMGLGLKPGDEVITADFTFAATVEVIALLGLTPVLVDVDPINFNIDL
;
A
#
# COMPACT_ATOMS: atom_id res chain seq x y z
N MET A 1 -15.61 30.63 -9.88
CA MET A 1 -15.18 30.03 -8.59
C MET A 1 -14.57 28.67 -8.89
N LYS A 2 -13.42 28.32 -8.31
CA LYS A 2 -12.84 26.97 -8.48
C LYS A 2 -13.72 25.98 -7.70
N LYS A 3 -14.07 24.84 -8.29
CA LYS A 3 -14.86 23.79 -7.62
C LYS A 3 -14.02 23.19 -6.50
N ILE A 4 -14.55 23.15 -5.27
CA ILE A 4 -13.88 22.50 -4.14
C ILE A 4 -14.07 20.99 -4.31
N GLN A 5 -12.96 20.26 -4.39
CA GLN A 5 -12.93 18.79 -4.46
C GLN A 5 -12.59 18.23 -3.09
N MET A 6 -13.09 17.03 -2.76
CA MET A 6 -12.69 16.31 -1.55
C MET A 6 -11.18 16.00 -1.55
N VAL A 7 -10.61 15.68 -2.73
CA VAL A 7 -9.16 15.51 -2.96
C VAL A 7 -8.82 16.15 -4.32
N ASP A 8 -7.97 17.18 -4.37
CA ASP A 8 -7.60 17.90 -5.61
C ASP A 8 -6.34 17.31 -6.27
N LEU A 9 -6.52 16.21 -7.00
CA LEU A 9 -5.42 15.61 -7.78
C LEU A 9 -5.05 16.42 -9.04
N GLN A 10 -5.94 17.28 -9.53
CA GLN A 10 -5.65 18.12 -10.69
C GLN A 10 -4.66 19.22 -10.35
N GLY A 11 -4.86 19.88 -9.20
CA GLY A 11 -3.93 20.87 -8.66
C GLY A 11 -2.55 20.26 -8.42
N GLN A 12 -2.50 19.13 -7.70
CA GLN A 12 -1.24 18.41 -7.45
C GLN A 12 -0.53 18.01 -8.75
N TYR A 13 -1.25 17.40 -9.71
CA TYR A 13 -0.66 16.98 -10.98
C TYR A 13 -0.12 18.17 -11.78
N ALA A 14 -0.79 19.32 -11.77
CA ALA A 14 -0.33 20.51 -12.49
C ALA A 14 1.06 20.98 -12.03
N GLU A 15 1.41 20.81 -10.75
CA GLU A 15 2.72 21.19 -10.20
C GLU A 15 3.84 20.24 -10.62
N ILE A 16 3.53 18.95 -10.86
CA ILE A 16 4.52 17.91 -11.20
C ILE A 16 4.42 17.42 -12.65
N LYS A 17 3.59 18.06 -13.47
CA LYS A 17 3.22 17.59 -14.81
C LYS A 17 4.42 17.32 -15.70
N ASP A 18 5.37 18.25 -15.76
CA ASP A 18 6.52 18.14 -16.65
C ASP A 18 7.44 17.00 -16.22
N LEU A 19 7.66 16.84 -14.91
CA LEU A 19 8.42 15.73 -14.33
C LEU A 19 7.78 14.38 -14.66
N VAL A 20 6.48 14.25 -14.44
CA VAL A 20 5.74 13.00 -14.73
C VAL A 20 5.78 12.69 -16.23
N THR A 21 5.58 13.71 -17.09
CA THR A 21 5.54 13.53 -18.54
C THR A 21 6.88 13.02 -19.08
N VAL A 22 7.99 13.63 -18.65
CA VAL A 22 9.34 13.20 -19.05
C VAL A 22 9.65 11.78 -18.56
N SER A 23 9.32 11.48 -17.30
CA SER A 23 9.59 10.15 -16.71
C SER A 23 8.78 9.06 -17.40
N MET A 24 7.49 9.32 -17.67
CA MET A 24 6.61 8.39 -18.39
C MET A 24 7.12 8.12 -19.82
N GLN A 25 7.56 9.16 -20.54
CA GLN A 25 8.13 8.99 -21.87
C GLN A 25 9.39 8.12 -21.84
N GLY A 26 10.27 8.29 -20.84
CA GLY A 26 11.47 7.46 -20.69
C GLY A 26 11.15 5.96 -20.50
N VAL A 27 10.11 5.62 -19.76
CA VAL A 27 9.64 4.22 -19.62
C VAL A 27 9.10 3.70 -20.96
N ILE A 28 8.33 4.51 -21.69
CA ILE A 28 7.78 4.15 -23.00
C ILE A 28 8.90 3.90 -24.02
N ASP A 29 9.91 4.78 -24.08
CA ASP A 29 11.01 4.70 -25.03
C ASP A 29 11.85 3.42 -24.85
N THR A 30 11.94 2.91 -23.62
CA THR A 30 12.68 1.68 -23.30
C THR A 30 11.81 0.43 -23.24
N ALA A 31 10.48 0.58 -23.32
CA ALA A 31 9.48 -0.48 -23.11
C ALA A 31 9.65 -1.26 -21.79
N SER A 32 10.21 -0.63 -20.74
CA SER A 32 10.51 -1.26 -19.45
C SER A 32 9.29 -1.31 -18.52
N PHE A 33 8.18 -1.89 -18.99
CA PHE A 33 6.87 -1.80 -18.31
C PHE A 33 6.72 -2.67 -17.07
N ILE A 34 7.52 -3.75 -16.94
CA ILE A 34 7.40 -4.70 -15.82
C ILE A 34 8.75 -4.77 -15.09
N ASN A 35 8.74 -4.41 -13.81
CA ASN A 35 9.90 -4.48 -12.91
C ASN A 35 11.18 -3.81 -13.48
N GLY A 36 11.01 -2.70 -14.20
CA GLY A 36 12.09 -1.95 -14.83
C GLY A 36 12.94 -1.12 -13.84
N PRO A 37 13.90 -0.34 -14.35
CA PRO A 37 14.81 0.48 -13.53
C PRO A 37 14.10 1.43 -12.56
N GLU A 38 12.98 2.03 -12.98
CA GLU A 38 12.20 2.95 -12.15
C GLU A 38 11.62 2.26 -10.90
N VAL A 39 11.22 0.98 -11.01
CA VAL A 39 10.73 0.20 -9.85
C VAL A 39 11.87 -0.04 -8.85
N GLN A 40 13.07 -0.31 -9.35
CA GLN A 40 14.26 -0.51 -8.50
C GLN A 40 14.73 0.78 -7.83
N SER A 41 14.63 1.92 -8.53
CA SER A 41 14.92 3.24 -7.93
C SER A 41 13.92 3.55 -6.84
N PHE A 42 12.62 3.42 -7.15
CA PHE A 42 11.54 3.60 -6.17
C PHE A 42 11.72 2.73 -4.93
N GLN A 43 12.09 1.46 -5.09
CA GLN A 43 12.37 0.58 -3.96
C GLN A 43 13.45 1.15 -3.05
N LYS A 44 14.61 1.56 -3.61
CA LYS A 44 15.74 2.10 -2.84
C LYS A 44 15.42 3.44 -2.18
N GLU A 45 14.71 4.31 -2.90
CA GLU A 45 14.26 5.59 -2.38
C GLU A 45 13.29 5.40 -1.22
N LEU A 46 12.37 4.43 -1.33
CA LEU A 46 11.42 4.13 -0.26
C LEU A 46 12.09 3.42 0.93
N GLU A 47 13.07 2.55 0.70
CA GLU A 47 13.93 1.99 1.76
C GLU A 47 14.60 3.11 2.58
N ALA A 48 15.19 4.09 1.89
CA ALA A 48 15.83 5.24 2.51
C ALA A 48 14.82 6.14 3.23
N TYR A 49 13.67 6.42 2.62
CA TYR A 49 12.62 7.28 3.19
C TYR A 49 12.02 6.69 4.48
N LEU A 50 11.75 5.38 4.49
CA LEU A 50 11.17 4.69 5.65
C LEU A 50 12.23 4.29 6.69
N GLY A 51 13.51 4.34 6.37
CA GLY A 51 14.60 3.88 7.24
C GLY A 51 14.61 2.38 7.45
N VAL A 52 14.17 1.60 6.47
CA VAL A 52 14.08 0.12 6.53
C VAL A 52 15.11 -0.53 5.61
N LYS A 53 15.47 -1.79 5.91
CA LYS A 53 16.45 -2.53 5.12
C LYS A 53 15.92 -2.97 3.75
N HIS A 54 14.62 -3.25 3.67
CA HIS A 54 13.99 -3.86 2.50
C HIS A 54 12.61 -3.26 2.23
N VAL A 55 12.35 -2.93 0.97
CA VAL A 55 11.02 -2.66 0.42
C VAL A 55 10.76 -3.68 -0.69
N ILE A 56 9.55 -4.19 -0.78
CA ILE A 56 9.12 -5.07 -1.88
C ILE A 56 7.88 -4.43 -2.52
N PRO A 57 8.01 -3.74 -3.67
CA PRO A 57 6.87 -3.19 -4.38
C PRO A 57 5.94 -4.30 -4.85
N CYS A 58 4.63 -4.08 -4.72
CA CYS A 58 3.59 -4.98 -5.20
C CYS A 58 2.43 -4.16 -5.79
N ALA A 59 1.37 -4.83 -6.26
CA ALA A 59 0.34 -4.17 -7.06
C ALA A 59 -0.54 -3.21 -6.26
N ASN A 60 -0.83 -3.51 -5.00
CA ASN A 60 -1.71 -2.69 -4.15
C ASN A 60 -1.54 -3.05 -2.65
N GLY A 61 -2.24 -2.34 -1.76
CA GLY A 61 -2.16 -2.55 -0.31
C GLY A 61 -2.79 -3.86 0.21
N THR A 62 -3.82 -4.38 -0.47
CA THR A 62 -4.43 -5.69 -0.13
C THR A 62 -3.44 -6.82 -0.43
N ASP A 63 -2.82 -6.80 -1.61
CA ASP A 63 -1.75 -7.74 -1.98
C ASP A 63 -0.58 -7.67 -1.00
N ALA A 64 -0.20 -6.46 -0.55
CA ALA A 64 0.88 -6.26 0.40
C ALA A 64 0.61 -6.99 1.74
N LEU A 65 -0.60 -6.84 2.28
CA LEU A 65 -1.03 -7.56 3.50
C LEU A 65 -1.03 -9.07 3.27
N GLN A 66 -1.54 -9.54 2.12
CA GLN A 66 -1.60 -10.96 1.80
C GLN A 66 -0.21 -11.58 1.68
N ILE A 67 0.69 -10.96 0.93
CA ILE A 67 2.07 -11.42 0.73
C ILE A 67 2.80 -11.47 2.08
N ALA A 68 2.63 -10.44 2.92
CA ALA A 68 3.24 -10.40 4.25
C ALA A 68 2.77 -11.59 5.11
N MET A 69 1.46 -11.85 5.18
CA MET A 69 0.91 -12.98 5.95
C MET A 69 1.35 -14.34 5.39
N MET A 70 1.40 -14.49 4.05
CA MET A 70 1.93 -15.70 3.42
C MET A 70 3.39 -15.94 3.78
N GLY A 71 4.19 -14.87 3.89
CA GLY A 71 5.60 -14.93 4.30
C GLY A 71 5.82 -15.36 5.75
N LEU A 72 4.82 -15.19 6.63
CA LEU A 72 4.88 -15.62 8.04
C LEU A 72 4.67 -17.13 8.23
N GLY A 73 4.23 -17.84 7.19
CA GLY A 73 4.05 -19.30 7.25
C GLY A 73 2.87 -19.77 8.11
N LEU A 74 1.90 -18.89 8.35
CA LEU A 74 0.65 -19.18 9.05
C LEU A 74 -0.11 -20.36 8.41
N LYS A 75 -0.93 -21.02 9.21
CA LYS A 75 -1.72 -22.18 8.82
C LYS A 75 -3.21 -21.87 8.95
N PRO A 76 -4.07 -22.50 8.13
CA PRO A 76 -5.51 -22.35 8.27
C PRO A 76 -5.96 -22.63 9.70
N GLY A 77 -6.78 -21.74 10.26
CA GLY A 77 -7.20 -21.76 11.66
C GLY A 77 -6.34 -20.91 12.60
N ASP A 78 -5.12 -20.51 12.22
CA ASP A 78 -4.33 -19.55 13.02
C ASP A 78 -5.05 -18.19 13.10
N GLU A 79 -4.86 -17.49 14.21
CA GLU A 79 -5.53 -16.23 14.51
C GLU A 79 -4.68 -15.02 14.14
N VAL A 80 -5.33 -13.96 13.65
CA VAL A 80 -4.71 -12.66 13.38
C VAL A 80 -5.56 -11.56 14.01
N ILE A 81 -4.94 -10.80 14.92
CA ILE A 81 -5.59 -9.67 15.60
C ILE A 81 -5.66 -8.48 14.64
N THR A 82 -6.81 -7.81 14.57
CA THR A 82 -7.01 -6.56 13.83
C THR A 82 -8.11 -5.71 14.46
N ALA A 83 -8.19 -4.43 14.07
CA ALA A 83 -9.27 -3.53 14.44
C ALA A 83 -10.62 -3.96 13.83
N ASP A 84 -11.72 -3.74 14.55
CA ASP A 84 -13.09 -3.86 14.04
C ASP A 84 -13.49 -2.68 13.13
N PHE A 85 -12.96 -1.49 13.38
CA PHE A 85 -13.13 -0.29 12.56
C PHE A 85 -11.90 -0.04 11.67
N THR A 86 -11.90 -0.66 10.48
CA THR A 86 -10.85 -0.52 9.47
C THR A 86 -11.41 -0.72 8.05
N PHE A 87 -10.58 -0.50 7.02
CA PHE A 87 -10.98 -0.84 5.65
C PHE A 87 -11.05 -2.37 5.47
N ALA A 88 -12.00 -2.85 4.67
CA ALA A 88 -12.32 -4.27 4.55
C ALA A 88 -11.12 -5.18 4.20
N ALA A 89 -10.15 -4.67 3.42
CA ALA A 89 -8.96 -5.42 3.02
C ALA A 89 -8.21 -6.07 4.19
N THR A 90 -8.18 -5.42 5.36
CA THR A 90 -7.49 -5.93 6.54
C THR A 90 -8.08 -7.26 7.03
N VAL A 91 -9.40 -7.39 7.03
CA VAL A 91 -10.11 -8.61 7.44
C VAL A 91 -10.26 -9.60 6.28
N GLU A 92 -10.50 -9.09 5.07
CA GLU A 92 -10.68 -9.88 3.85
C GLU A 92 -9.50 -10.81 3.59
N VAL A 93 -8.27 -10.30 3.71
CA VAL A 93 -7.05 -11.10 3.47
C VAL A 93 -6.88 -12.21 4.49
N ILE A 94 -7.22 -11.96 5.77
CA ILE A 94 -7.16 -12.97 6.83
C ILE A 94 -8.09 -14.13 6.46
N ALA A 95 -9.34 -13.83 6.13
CA ALA A 95 -10.32 -14.83 5.73
C ALA A 95 -9.92 -15.55 4.41
N LEU A 96 -9.39 -14.82 3.42
CA LEU A 96 -8.94 -15.36 2.15
C LEU A 96 -7.83 -16.42 2.31
N LEU A 97 -6.96 -16.24 3.30
CA LEU A 97 -5.88 -17.18 3.61
C LEU A 97 -6.33 -18.34 4.53
N GLY A 98 -7.62 -18.42 4.88
CA GLY A 98 -8.16 -19.44 5.79
C GLY A 98 -7.78 -19.21 7.25
N LEU A 99 -7.35 -18.00 7.60
CA LEU A 99 -7.02 -17.58 8.96
C LEU A 99 -8.27 -17.06 9.67
N THR A 100 -8.19 -16.92 10.99
CA THR A 100 -9.29 -16.44 11.83
C THR A 100 -9.03 -15.00 12.28
N PRO A 101 -9.85 -14.02 11.85
CA PRO A 101 -9.70 -12.65 12.35
C PRO A 101 -10.20 -12.55 13.80
N VAL A 102 -9.36 -11.99 14.67
CA VAL A 102 -9.73 -11.64 16.06
C VAL A 102 -9.86 -10.12 16.13
N LEU A 103 -11.10 -9.65 16.24
CA LEU A 103 -11.39 -8.23 16.20
C LEU A 103 -11.22 -7.59 17.58
N VAL A 104 -10.55 -6.44 17.60
CA VAL A 104 -10.36 -5.57 18.76
C VAL A 104 -11.00 -4.22 18.46
N ASP A 105 -11.66 -3.62 19.45
CA ASP A 105 -12.27 -2.30 19.33
C ASP A 105 -11.20 -1.21 19.12
N VAL A 106 -11.62 -0.04 18.68
CA VAL A 106 -10.73 1.10 18.45
C VAL A 106 -10.83 2.15 19.56
N ASP A 107 -9.71 2.84 19.82
CA ASP A 107 -9.71 4.02 20.66
C ASP A 107 -10.62 5.11 20.02
N PRO A 108 -11.59 5.68 20.76
CA PRO A 108 -12.58 6.60 20.19
C PRO A 108 -12.02 7.99 19.84
N ILE A 109 -10.79 8.30 20.24
CA ILE A 109 -10.12 9.57 19.97
C ILE A 109 -9.29 9.47 18.70
N ASN A 110 -8.52 8.39 18.56
CA ASN A 110 -7.55 8.23 17.48
C ASN A 110 -7.95 7.18 16.42
N PHE A 111 -8.98 6.38 16.69
CA PHE A 111 -9.54 5.34 15.81
C PHE A 111 -8.56 4.24 15.38
N ASN A 112 -7.45 4.05 16.10
CA ASN A 112 -6.58 2.86 15.97
C ASN A 112 -6.96 1.81 17.02
N ILE A 113 -6.39 0.60 16.91
CA ILE A 113 -6.56 -0.49 17.88
C ILE A 113 -6.33 0.03 19.32
N ASP A 114 -7.28 -0.25 20.21
CA ASP A 114 -7.14 -0.02 21.65
C ASP A 114 -6.22 -1.10 22.26
N LEU A 115 -5.09 -0.69 22.85
CA LEU A 115 -3.99 -1.56 23.30
C LEU A 115 -3.96 -1.76 24.82
#